data_AF-A0A928VJJ0-F1
#
_entry.id   AF-A0A928VJJ0-F1
#
_cell.length_a   1.000
_cell.length_b   1.000
_cell.length_c   1.000
_cell.angle_alpha   90.00
_cell.angle_beta   90.00
_cell.angle_gamma   90.00
#
_symmetry.space_group_name_H-M   'P 1'
#
loop_
_entity.id
_entity.type
_entity.pdbx_description
1 polymer ?
#
loop_
_entity_poly.entity_id
_entity_poly.type
_entity_poly.pdbx_seq_one_letter_code
_entity_poly.pdbx_strand_id
1 'polypeptide(L)'
;MLVPFAVLGQSADAEETLRQAAQRVDQLSDPTTKANLMAASGILAGLKLDKEIVNRVVRRDIMQESSVYRAIVEDAQTEAKREIALNLLRRGADIDLITSSTGLSIDEVQQLQQQINPSQN
;
A
#
# COMPACT_ATOMS: atom_id res chain seq x y z
N MET A 1 -18.86 7.34 -17.22
CA MET A 1 -17.89 6.24 -16.98
C MET A 1 -17.29 6.48 -15.60
N LEU A 2 -17.28 5.48 -14.71
CA LEU A 2 -16.65 5.63 -13.39
C LEU A 2 -15.14 5.74 -13.61
N VAL A 3 -14.58 6.89 -13.24
CA VAL A 3 -13.20 7.28 -13.57
C VAL A 3 -12.15 6.21 -13.23
N PRO A 4 -12.22 5.52 -12.07
CA PRO A 4 -11.24 4.50 -11.70
C PRO A 4 -11.20 3.28 -12.62
N PHE A 5 -12.32 2.91 -13.24
CA PHE A 5 -12.42 1.70 -14.07
C PHE A 5 -12.04 1.91 -15.53
N ALA A 6 -11.81 3.17 -15.95
CA ALA A 6 -11.55 3.50 -17.35
C ALA A 6 -10.32 2.75 -17.89
N VAL A 7 -9.27 2.60 -17.08
CA VAL A 7 -8.01 1.92 -17.44
C VAL A 7 -8.19 0.42 -17.64
N LEU A 8 -9.20 -0.17 -17.01
CA LEU A 8 -9.52 -1.59 -17.12
C LEU A 8 -10.33 -1.93 -18.37
N GLY A 9 -10.89 -0.93 -19.06
CA GLY A 9 -11.63 -1.13 -20.30
C GLY A 9 -10.76 -1.63 -21.46
N GLN A 10 -11.40 -2.07 -22.54
CA GLN A 10 -10.76 -2.44 -23.81
C GLN A 10 -10.22 -1.23 -24.60
N SER A 11 -9.78 -0.17 -23.92
CA SER A 11 -9.16 0.98 -24.59
C SER A 11 -7.90 0.52 -25.32
N ALA A 12 -7.74 1.01 -26.55
CA ALA A 12 -6.56 0.76 -27.37
C ALA A 12 -5.28 1.35 -26.76
N ASP A 13 -5.42 2.39 -25.92
CA ASP A 13 -4.31 3.00 -25.18
C ASP A 13 -4.70 3.20 -23.70
N ALA A 14 -4.22 2.29 -22.86
CA ALA A 14 -4.49 2.32 -21.43
C ALA A 14 -3.76 3.46 -20.71
N GLU A 15 -2.59 3.90 -21.19
CA GLU A 15 -1.84 5.01 -20.61
C GLU A 15 -2.58 6.33 -20.83
N GLU A 16 -2.99 6.61 -22.07
CA GLU A 16 -3.75 7.82 -22.39
C GLU A 16 -5.10 7.84 -21.65
N THR A 17 -5.74 6.69 -21.52
CA THR A 17 -6.97 6.56 -20.73
C THR A 17 -6.75 6.91 -19.26
N LEU A 18 -5.63 6.47 -18.67
CA LEU A 18 -5.26 6.84 -17.30
C LEU A 18 -4.94 8.33 -17.17
N ARG A 19 -4.27 8.94 -18.15
CA ARG A 19 -3.97 10.39 -18.16
C ARG A 19 -5.26 11.21 -18.13
N GLN A 20 -6.20 10.88 -18.99
CA GLN A 20 -7.50 11.55 -19.04
C GLN A 20 -8.30 11.34 -17.74
N ALA A 21 -8.26 10.13 -17.18
CA ALA A 21 -8.89 9.83 -15.90
C ALA A 21 -8.30 10.69 -14.77
N ALA A 22 -6.96 10.72 -14.63
CA ALA A 22 -6.28 11.52 -13.63
C ALA A 22 -6.58 13.02 -13.77
N GLN A 23 -6.58 13.56 -15.00
CA GLN A 23 -6.93 14.95 -15.28
C GLN A 23 -8.37 15.30 -14.86
N ARG A 24 -9.35 14.43 -15.13
CA ARG A 24 -10.74 14.63 -14.71
C ARG A 24 -10.89 14.60 -13.19
N VAL A 25 -10.18 13.69 -12.51
CA VAL A 25 -10.17 13.64 -11.03
C VAL A 25 -9.54 14.90 -10.46
N ASP A 26 -8.48 15.43 -11.08
CA ASP A 26 -7.77 16.61 -10.57
C ASP A 26 -8.62 17.89 -10.60
N GLN A 27 -9.62 17.94 -11.49
CA GLN A 27 -10.57 19.05 -11.60
C GLN A 27 -11.66 19.05 -10.52
N LEU A 28 -11.75 18.00 -9.69
CA LEU A 28 -12.75 17.93 -8.63
C LEU A 28 -12.45 18.92 -7.50
N SER A 29 -13.49 19.54 -6.96
CA SER A 29 -13.36 20.52 -5.86
C SER A 29 -13.19 19.84 -4.50
N ASP A 30 -13.85 18.71 -4.27
CA ASP A 30 -13.78 17.99 -2.98
C ASP A 30 -12.44 17.23 -2.86
N PRO A 31 -11.57 17.59 -1.90
CA PRO A 31 -10.25 16.97 -1.76
C PRO A 31 -10.33 15.47 -1.43
N THR A 32 -11.30 15.06 -0.61
CA THR A 32 -11.46 13.66 -0.18
C THR A 32 -11.84 12.77 -1.36
N THR A 33 -12.84 13.18 -2.15
CA THR A 33 -13.27 12.46 -3.35
C THR A 33 -12.15 12.43 -4.38
N LYS A 34 -11.44 13.54 -4.58
CA LYS A 34 -10.25 13.60 -5.45
C LYS A 34 -9.21 12.56 -5.05
N ALA A 35 -8.82 12.55 -3.78
CA ALA A 35 -7.83 11.63 -3.24
C ALA A 35 -8.24 10.16 -3.43
N ASN A 36 -9.47 9.82 -3.06
CA ASN A 36 -9.99 8.45 -3.14
C ASN A 36 -10.07 7.96 -4.60
N LEU A 37 -10.53 8.81 -5.53
CA LEU A 37 -10.60 8.44 -6.94
C LEU A 37 -9.22 8.34 -7.58
N MET A 38 -8.28 9.21 -7.20
CA MET A 38 -6.89 9.16 -7.66
C MET A 38 -6.23 7.85 -7.18
N ALA A 39 -6.41 7.51 -5.90
CA ALA A 39 -5.90 6.28 -5.32
C ALA A 39 -6.47 5.04 -6.03
N ALA A 40 -7.80 4.96 -6.17
CA ALA A 40 -8.46 3.85 -6.85
C ALA A 40 -8.00 3.72 -8.32
N SER A 41 -7.86 4.85 -9.04
CA SER A 41 -7.41 4.85 -10.43
C SER A 41 -5.97 4.33 -10.55
N GLY A 42 -5.07 4.74 -9.67
CA GLY A 42 -3.69 4.24 -9.65
C GLY A 42 -3.58 2.76 -9.31
N ILE A 43 -4.32 2.29 -8.29
CA ILE A 43 -4.36 0.87 -7.89
C ILE A 43 -4.86 0.01 -9.05
N LEU A 44 -5.98 0.39 -9.68
CA LEU A 44 -6.54 -0.36 -10.79
C LEU A 44 -5.65 -0.30 -12.04
N ALA A 45 -5.02 0.84 -12.31
CA ALA A 45 -4.08 0.97 -13.41
C ALA A 45 -2.86 0.05 -13.26
N GLY A 46 -2.37 -0.16 -12.03
CA GLY A 46 -1.26 -1.07 -11.74
C GLY A 46 -1.56 -2.54 -12.07
N LEU A 47 -2.81 -2.90 -12.35
CA LEU A 47 -3.17 -4.25 -12.82
C LEU A 47 -2.86 -4.47 -14.31
N LYS A 48 -2.67 -3.39 -15.08
CA LYS A 48 -2.49 -3.44 -16.55
C LYS A 48 -1.27 -2.67 -17.04
N LEU A 49 -0.84 -1.65 -16.32
CA LEU A 49 0.27 -0.76 -16.68
C LEU A 49 1.45 -0.94 -15.74
N ASP A 50 2.66 -0.74 -16.26
CA ASP A 50 3.86 -0.75 -15.45
C ASP A 50 3.85 0.36 -14.38
N LYS A 51 4.49 0.06 -13.26
CA LYS A 51 4.55 0.94 -12.09
C LYS A 51 5.12 2.33 -12.44
N GLU A 52 6.09 2.40 -13.32
CA GLU A 52 6.70 3.64 -13.80
C GLU A 52 5.69 4.53 -14.54
N ILE A 53 4.81 3.91 -15.35
CA ILE A 53 3.73 4.61 -16.06
C ILE A 53 2.72 5.13 -15.06
N VAL A 54 2.25 4.28 -14.14
CA VAL A 54 1.28 4.67 -13.12
C VAL A 54 1.80 5.82 -12.27
N ASN A 55 3.04 5.75 -11.77
CA ASN A 55 3.63 6.78 -10.92
C ASN A 55 3.86 8.12 -11.65
N ARG A 56 4.05 8.09 -12.97
CA ARG A 56 4.19 9.31 -13.78
C ARG A 56 2.86 10.03 -13.96
N VAL A 57 1.74 9.31 -13.95
CA VAL A 57 0.40 9.86 -14.22
C VAL A 57 -0.38 10.15 -12.94
N VAL A 58 -0.30 9.25 -11.96
CA VAL A 58 -1.06 9.32 -10.72
C VAL A 58 -0.16 9.87 -9.62
N ARG A 59 -0.46 11.10 -9.17
CA ARG A 59 0.40 11.78 -8.21
C ARG A 59 0.19 11.26 -6.80
N ARG A 60 1.29 10.86 -6.16
CA ARG A 60 1.30 10.20 -4.85
C ARG A 60 0.87 11.12 -3.71
N ASP A 61 1.22 12.39 -3.77
CA ASP A 61 0.80 13.43 -2.82
C ASP A 61 -0.74 13.51 -2.71
N ILE A 62 -1.45 13.43 -3.83
CA ILE A 62 -2.92 13.39 -3.83
C ILE A 62 -3.44 12.06 -3.24
N MET A 63 -2.83 10.93 -3.62
CA MET A 63 -3.26 9.62 -3.13
C MET A 63 -3.06 9.48 -1.61
N GLN A 64 -2.03 10.09 -1.04
CA GLN A 64 -1.74 10.07 0.40
C GLN A 64 -2.86 10.66 1.26
N GLU A 65 -3.73 11.48 0.68
CA GLU A 65 -4.92 12.00 1.34
C GLU A 65 -6.07 10.98 1.42
N SER A 66 -6.02 9.88 0.67
CA SER A 66 -6.99 8.79 0.75
C SER A 66 -6.75 7.92 1.98
N SER A 67 -7.79 7.72 2.80
CA SER A 67 -7.72 6.82 3.96
C SER A 67 -7.44 5.38 3.58
N VAL A 68 -8.01 4.89 2.47
CA VAL A 68 -7.77 3.53 1.97
C VAL A 68 -6.33 3.37 1.51
N TYR A 69 -5.79 4.36 0.78
CA TYR A 69 -4.38 4.30 0.37
C TYR A 69 -3.43 4.31 1.57
N ARG A 70 -3.70 5.13 2.59
CA ARG A 70 -2.91 5.14 3.82
C ARG A 70 -2.97 3.80 4.54
N ALA A 71 -4.14 3.19 4.67
CA ALA A 71 -4.29 1.86 5.28
C ALA A 71 -3.43 0.80 4.55
N ILE A 72 -3.43 0.79 3.21
CA ILE A 72 -2.57 -0.12 2.43
C ILE A 72 -1.08 0.12 2.73
N VAL A 73 -0.66 1.38 2.84
CA VAL A 73 0.74 1.72 3.17
C VAL A 73 1.10 1.31 4.60
N GLU A 74 0.20 1.53 5.56
CA GLU A 74 0.37 1.15 6.97
C GLU A 74 0.45 -0.37 7.13
N ASP A 75 -0.41 -1.12 6.45
CA ASP A 75 -0.38 -2.59 6.41
C ASP A 75 0.96 -3.08 5.84
N ALA A 76 1.41 -2.51 4.73
CA ALA A 76 2.69 -2.86 4.12
C ALA A 76 3.90 -2.57 5.03
N GLN A 77 3.88 -1.44 5.75
CA GLN A 77 4.93 -1.11 6.73
C GLN A 77 4.91 -2.07 7.92
N THR A 78 3.73 -2.44 8.39
CA THR A 78 3.55 -3.40 9.48
C THR A 78 4.07 -4.77 9.08
N GLU A 79 3.76 -5.25 7.87
CA GLU A 79 4.26 -6.52 7.36
C GLU A 79 5.80 -6.52 7.25
N ALA A 80 6.39 -5.43 6.73
CA ALA A 80 7.84 -5.30 6.66
C ALA A 80 8.50 -5.34 8.05
N LYS A 81 7.90 -4.68 9.06
CA LYS A 81 8.38 -4.75 10.46
C LYS A 81 8.30 -6.17 11.01
N ARG A 82 7.20 -6.89 10.73
CA ARG A 82 7.03 -8.30 11.14
C ARG A 82 8.06 -9.21 10.49
N GLU A 83 8.35 -9.02 9.20
CA GLU A 83 9.39 -9.79 8.50
C GLU A 83 10.78 -9.58 9.13
N ILE A 84 11.13 -8.33 9.46
CA ILE A 84 12.36 -8.01 10.17
C ILE A 84 12.40 -8.70 11.54
N ALA A 85 11.31 -8.61 12.32
CA ALA A 85 11.21 -9.25 13.63
C ALA A 85 11.36 -10.78 13.54
N LEU A 86 10.69 -11.44 12.59
CA LEU A 86 10.84 -12.88 12.33
C LEU A 86 12.29 -13.25 12.00
N ASN A 87 12.95 -12.45 11.18
CA ASN A 87 14.34 -12.66 10.80
C ASN A 87 15.32 -12.47 11.96
N LEU A 88 14.99 -11.62 12.94
CA LEU A 88 15.77 -11.45 14.17
C LEU A 88 15.50 -12.58 15.17
N LEU A 89 14.24 -12.97 15.36
CA LEU A 89 13.86 -14.10 16.21
C LEU A 89 14.52 -15.40 15.76
N ARG A 90 14.55 -15.68 14.45
CA ARG A 90 15.26 -16.84 13.87
C ARG A 90 16.76 -16.85 14.16
N ARG A 91 17.36 -15.68 14.40
CA ARG A 91 18.77 -15.51 14.78
C ARG A 91 18.99 -15.52 16.29
N GLY A 92 17.94 -15.75 17.10
CA GLY A 92 18.01 -15.74 18.55
C GLY A 92 18.17 -14.36 19.17
N ALA A 93 17.75 -13.29 18.46
CA ALA A 93 17.77 -11.95 19.02
C ALA A 93 16.79 -11.83 20.21
N ASP A 94 17.16 -11.01 21.18
CA ASP A 94 16.32 -10.73 22.36
C ASP A 94 15.07 -9.92 21.98
N ILE A 95 13.95 -10.18 22.68
CA ILE A 95 12.66 -9.51 22.44
C ILE A 95 12.77 -7.99 22.64
N ASP A 96 13.52 -7.53 23.64
CA ASP A 96 13.69 -6.09 23.91
C ASP A 96 14.45 -5.40 22.77
N LEU A 97 15.43 -6.08 22.19
CA LEU A 97 16.15 -5.59 21.01
C LEU A 97 15.22 -5.53 19.77
N ILE A 98 14.35 -6.51 19.60
CA ILE A 98 13.42 -6.55 18.46
C ILE A 98 12.38 -5.44 18.57
N THR A 99 11.76 -5.25 19.74
CA THR A 99 10.74 -4.22 19.95
C THR A 99 11.31 -2.81 19.74
N SER A 100 12.48 -2.52 20.31
CA SER A 100 13.16 -1.24 20.13
C SER A 100 13.63 -0.99 18.68
N SER A 101 13.99 -2.03 17.93
CA SER A 101 14.45 -1.90 16.54
C SER A 101 13.32 -1.82 15.51
N THR A 102 12.18 -2.46 15.76
CA THR A 102 11.07 -2.57 14.80
C THR A 102 9.89 -1.66 15.13
N GLY A 103 9.77 -1.24 16.39
CA GLY A 103 8.62 -0.51 16.91
C GLY A 103 7.36 -1.37 17.06
N LEU A 104 7.47 -2.70 16.99
CA LEU A 104 6.38 -3.62 17.32
C LEU A 104 6.22 -3.72 18.84
N SER A 105 4.99 -3.99 19.28
CA SER A 105 4.72 -4.26 20.70
C SER A 105 5.33 -5.59 21.15
N ILE A 106 5.54 -5.74 22.46
CA ILE A 106 6.00 -7.00 23.06
C ILE A 106 5.04 -8.14 22.70
N ASP A 107 3.73 -7.90 22.79
CA ASP A 107 2.70 -8.89 22.48
C ASP A 107 2.79 -9.37 21.02
N GLU A 108 3.00 -8.46 20.06
CA GLU A 108 3.19 -8.83 18.66
C GLU A 108 4.45 -9.67 18.44
N VAL A 109 5.57 -9.30 19.06
CA VAL A 109 6.83 -10.06 18.95
C VAL A 109 6.69 -11.45 19.58
N GLN A 110 5.99 -11.58 20.71
CA GLN A 110 5.68 -12.87 21.34
C GLN A 110 4.79 -13.75 20.46
N GLN A 111 3.76 -13.19 19.83
CA GLN A 111 2.94 -13.91 18.87
C GLN A 111 3.76 -14.44 17.69
N LEU A 112 4.65 -13.61 17.13
CA LEU A 112 5.57 -14.03 16.07
C LEU A 112 6.53 -15.14 16.54
N GLN A 113 7.00 -15.07 17.79
CA GLN A 113 7.85 -16.11 18.38
C GLN A 113 7.11 -17.45 18.53
N GLN A 114 5.83 -17.45 18.88
CA GLN A 114 5.00 -18.66 18.95
C GLN A 114 4.79 -19.28 17.56
N GLN A 115 4.65 -18.47 16.52
CA GLN A 115 4.50 -18.95 15.14
C GLN A 115 5.73 -19.70 14.63
N ILE A 116 6.94 -19.28 15.04
CA ILE A 116 8.19 -19.96 14.65
C ILE A 116 8.53 -21.15 15.56
N ASN A 117 8.01 -21.18 16.79
CA ASN A 117 8.22 -22.25 17.77
C ASN A 117 6.88 -22.89 18.23
N PRO A 118 6.09 -23.50 17.32
CA PRO A 118 4.73 -23.97 17.64
C PRO A 118 4.67 -25.19 18.59
N SER A 119 5.80 -25.68 19.12
CA SER A 119 5.90 -26.98 19.81
C SER A 119 6.54 -26.91 21.20
N GLN A 120 6.23 -25.90 22.00
CA GLN A 120 6.46 -25.92 23.45
C GLN A 120 5.13 -25.69 24.20
N ASN A 121 4.21 -26.65 24.06
CA ASN A 121 3.13 -26.92 25.00
C ASN A 121 3.30 -28.36 25.48
#